data_AF-A0A3D0YJZ6-F1
#
_entry.id   AF-A0A3D0YJZ6-F1
#
_cell.length_a   1.000
_cell.length_b   1.000
_cell.length_c   1.000
_cell.angle_alpha   90.00
_cell.angle_beta   90.00
_cell.angle_gamma   90.00
#
_symmetry.space_group_name_H-M   'P 1'
#
loop_
_entity.id
_entity.type
_entity.pdbx_description
1 polymer ?
#
loop_
_entity_poly.entity_id
_entity_poly.type
_entity_poly.pdbx_seq_one_letter_code
_entity_poly.pdbx_strand_id
1 'polypeptide(L)'
;MAVNRSSLDRHGLTSESEIIGKTDFDFHPPSMAAAYVDEDQRVMESGEPLPEQRWLVYDSVGTQRWFLSTKHPLFDRSGEVIGIAGLMRPLANSPFLHAEYSTLKLAVDWVLEHYQEKLKVPDLAKMVSLSVSQFERKFKAQFEMSPTRFIILARVNAARAILAQHAHSLGDVAQRCGFYDQSQFSRMFKRETGITPKEYRNFFR
;
A
#
# COMPACT_ATOMS: atom_id res chain seq x y z
N MET A 1 -6.81 19.09 -5.03
CA MET A 1 -5.48 18.61 -4.65
C MET A 1 -4.44 19.22 -5.59
N ALA A 2 -3.26 19.55 -5.08
CA ALA A 2 -2.09 19.94 -5.88
C ALA A 2 -0.94 18.99 -5.51
N VAL A 3 -0.17 18.53 -6.50
CA VAL A 3 0.88 17.52 -6.27
C VAL A 3 2.12 17.82 -7.13
N ASN A 4 3.26 17.24 -6.75
CA ASN A 4 4.47 17.31 -7.56
C ASN A 4 4.44 16.29 -8.72
N ARG A 5 5.44 16.39 -9.62
CA ARG A 5 5.59 15.50 -10.78
C ARG A 5 5.62 14.01 -10.40
N SER A 6 6.32 13.65 -9.33
CA SER A 6 6.42 12.25 -8.88
C SER A 6 5.07 11.66 -8.49
N SER A 7 4.15 12.47 -7.94
CA SER A 7 2.79 12.00 -7.66
C SER A 7 1.96 11.91 -8.93
N LEU A 8 2.07 12.86 -9.87
CA LEU A 8 1.37 12.77 -11.17
C LEU A 8 1.72 11.47 -11.89
N ASP A 9 3.01 11.16 -12.02
CA ASP A 9 3.50 9.94 -12.68
C ASP A 9 2.92 8.67 -12.01
N ARG A 10 2.81 8.69 -10.67
CA ARG A 10 2.23 7.57 -9.88
C ARG A 10 0.75 7.38 -10.15
N HIS A 11 0.00 8.45 -10.38
CA HIS A 11 -1.42 8.40 -10.74
C HIS A 11 -1.64 8.23 -12.26
N GLY A 12 -0.57 8.18 -13.06
CA GLY A 12 -0.66 8.05 -14.52
C GLY A 12 -1.14 9.33 -15.20
N LEU A 13 -0.94 10.48 -14.56
CA LEU A 13 -1.38 11.79 -15.03
C LEU A 13 -0.22 12.55 -15.65
N THR A 14 -0.50 13.40 -16.64
CA THR A 14 0.54 14.14 -17.36
C THR A 14 0.65 15.61 -16.97
N SER A 15 -0.39 16.15 -16.31
CA SER A 15 -0.49 17.56 -15.91
C SER A 15 -1.19 17.74 -14.56
N GLU A 16 -0.89 18.83 -13.86
CA GLU A 16 -1.58 19.17 -12.59
C GLU A 16 -3.08 19.42 -12.79
N SER A 17 -3.48 19.93 -13.95
CA SER A 17 -4.89 20.20 -14.23
C SER A 17 -5.76 18.94 -14.19
N GLU A 18 -5.20 17.77 -14.51
CA GLU A 18 -5.91 16.49 -14.48
C GLU A 18 -6.21 15.99 -13.07
N ILE A 19 -5.47 16.47 -12.05
CA ILE A 19 -5.64 16.05 -10.66
C ILE A 19 -6.57 16.98 -9.87
N ILE A 20 -6.83 18.18 -10.36
CA ILE A 20 -7.72 19.15 -9.71
C ILE A 20 -9.15 18.59 -9.72
N GLY A 21 -9.79 18.59 -8.55
CA GLY A 21 -11.15 18.06 -8.37
C GLY A 21 -11.23 16.54 -8.20
N LYS A 22 -10.15 15.79 -8.45
CA LYS A 22 -10.09 14.35 -8.14
C LYS A 22 -9.87 14.11 -6.65
N THR A 23 -10.35 12.97 -6.20
CA THR A 23 -10.32 12.47 -4.83
C THR A 23 -9.57 11.15 -4.76
N ASP A 24 -9.26 10.66 -3.55
CA ASP A 24 -8.65 9.33 -3.40
C ASP A 24 -9.50 8.21 -4.01
N PHE A 25 -10.82 8.38 -4.08
CA PHE A 25 -11.73 7.40 -4.69
C PHE A 25 -11.56 7.28 -6.22
N ASP A 26 -10.98 8.29 -6.87
CA ASP A 26 -10.67 8.24 -8.30
C ASP A 26 -9.43 7.38 -8.60
N PHE A 27 -8.59 7.14 -7.60
CA PHE A 27 -7.29 6.46 -7.75
C PHE A 27 -7.19 5.17 -6.95
N HIS A 28 -8.01 5.02 -5.92
CA HIS A 28 -7.90 3.97 -4.93
C HIS A 28 -9.25 3.31 -4.67
N PRO A 29 -9.26 2.02 -4.28
CA PRO A 29 -10.49 1.32 -3.97
C PRO A 29 -11.18 1.97 -2.77
N PRO A 30 -12.52 1.87 -2.67
CA PRO A 30 -13.29 2.62 -1.70
C PRO A 30 -12.82 2.48 -0.25
N SER A 31 -12.41 1.30 0.18
CA SER A 31 -11.91 1.06 1.54
C SER A 31 -10.57 1.73 1.84
N MET A 32 -9.69 1.80 0.84
CA MET A 32 -8.37 2.42 0.95
C MET A 32 -8.49 3.94 0.82
N ALA A 33 -9.30 4.40 -0.15
CA ALA A 33 -9.67 5.80 -0.27
C ALA A 33 -10.31 6.33 1.02
N ALA A 34 -11.25 5.59 1.61
CA ALA A 34 -11.85 5.95 2.89
C ALA A 34 -10.80 6.07 4.00
N ALA A 35 -9.81 5.17 4.07
CA ALA A 35 -8.76 5.27 5.06
C ALA A 35 -7.85 6.52 4.86
N TYR A 36 -7.60 6.94 3.62
CA TYR A 36 -6.89 8.19 3.34
C TYR A 36 -7.70 9.41 3.78
N VAL A 37 -9.01 9.39 3.47
CA VAL A 37 -9.96 10.45 3.84
C VAL A 37 -10.13 10.54 5.36
N ASP A 38 -10.22 9.43 6.08
CA ASP A 38 -10.33 9.41 7.54
C ASP A 38 -9.08 10.00 8.20
N GLU A 39 -7.88 9.73 7.67
CA GLU A 39 -6.65 10.38 8.14
C GLU A 39 -6.66 11.89 7.89
N ASP A 40 -7.10 12.31 6.71
CA ASP A 40 -7.19 13.73 6.35
C ASP A 40 -8.19 14.43 7.27
N GLN A 41 -9.37 13.85 7.47
CA GLN A 41 -10.38 14.37 8.38
C GLN A 41 -9.86 14.52 9.80
N ARG A 42 -9.10 13.53 10.32
CA ARG A 42 -8.47 13.64 11.65
C ARG A 42 -7.52 14.82 11.75
N VAL A 43 -6.74 15.12 10.70
CA VAL A 43 -5.84 16.29 10.68
C VAL A 43 -6.65 17.59 10.61
N MET A 44 -7.69 17.64 9.77
CA MET A 44 -8.58 18.80 9.66
C MET A 44 -9.27 19.14 10.98
N GLU A 45 -9.78 18.12 11.69
CA GLU A 45 -10.54 18.29 12.93
C GLU A 45 -9.65 18.59 14.14
N SER A 46 -8.50 17.94 14.23
CA SER A 46 -7.62 18.10 15.40
C SER A 46 -6.71 19.32 15.31
N GLY A 47 -6.34 19.77 14.11
CA GLY A 47 -5.26 20.74 13.93
C GLY A 47 -3.88 20.19 14.31
N GLU A 48 -3.77 18.88 14.56
CA GLU A 48 -2.50 18.23 14.89
C GLU A 48 -1.91 17.52 13.67
N PRO A 49 -0.58 17.54 13.49
CA PRO A 49 0.06 16.82 12.41
C PRO A 49 -0.06 15.31 12.60
N LEU A 50 -0.13 14.58 11.49
CA LEU A 50 -0.10 13.12 11.47
C LEU A 50 1.20 12.64 10.81
N PRO A 51 2.27 12.40 11.59
CA PRO A 51 3.57 12.06 11.04
C PRO A 51 3.70 10.60 10.63
N GLU A 52 4.46 10.38 9.56
CA GLU A 52 5.08 9.11 9.18
C GLU A 52 4.14 7.89 9.11
N GLN A 53 2.90 8.12 8.68
CA GLN A 53 1.94 7.04 8.42
C GLN A 53 2.45 6.17 7.27
N ARG A 54 2.50 4.86 7.49
CA ARG A 54 2.97 3.90 6.49
C ARG A 54 1.84 3.53 5.56
N TRP A 55 2.02 3.89 4.30
CA TRP A 55 1.06 3.62 3.25
C TRP A 55 1.63 2.73 2.17
N LEU A 56 0.85 1.72 1.80
CA LEU A 56 1.13 0.91 0.62
C LEU A 56 0.45 1.57 -0.57
N VAL A 57 1.23 2.24 -1.41
CA VAL A 57 0.69 2.97 -2.56
C VAL A 57 1.04 2.24 -3.85
N TYR A 58 0.06 2.19 -4.74
CA TYR A 58 0.17 1.63 -6.07
C TYR A 58 0.63 2.73 -7.02
N ASP A 59 1.58 2.43 -7.89
CA ASP A 59 1.78 3.24 -9.08
C ASP A 59 0.81 2.86 -10.21
N SER A 60 0.88 3.65 -11.28
CA SER A 60 -0.01 3.60 -12.45
C SER A 60 0.11 2.29 -13.24
N VAL A 61 1.19 1.53 -13.03
CA VAL A 61 1.38 0.20 -13.62
C VAL A 61 1.04 -0.92 -12.64
N GLY A 62 0.53 -0.58 -11.44
CA GLY A 62 0.11 -1.51 -10.40
C GLY A 62 1.25 -2.04 -9.52
N THR A 63 2.47 -1.49 -9.66
CA THR A 63 3.61 -1.87 -8.83
C THR A 63 3.49 -1.20 -7.45
N GLN A 64 3.83 -1.97 -6.43
CA GLN A 64 3.65 -1.55 -5.04
C GLN A 64 4.92 -0.98 -4.45
N ARG A 65 4.78 0.16 -3.78
CA ARG A 65 5.85 0.72 -2.96
C ARG A 65 5.28 1.17 -1.63
N TRP A 66 6.02 0.87 -0.57
CA TRP A 66 5.74 1.44 0.74
C TRP A 66 6.20 2.88 0.75
N PHE A 67 5.38 3.75 1.31
CA PHE A 67 5.69 5.15 1.52
C PHE A 67 5.42 5.52 2.97
N LEU A 68 6.23 6.45 3.49
CA LEU A 68 5.89 7.22 4.67
C LEU A 68 5.17 8.48 4.18
N SER A 69 3.98 8.72 4.71
CA SER A 69 3.22 9.94 4.51
C SER A 69 3.15 10.73 5.81
N THR A 70 3.49 12.01 5.74
CA THR A 70 3.27 12.96 6.83
C THR A 70 2.25 13.99 6.35
N LYS A 71 1.25 14.28 7.18
CA LYS A 71 0.21 15.28 6.89
C LYS A 71 0.31 16.41 7.91
N HIS A 72 0.44 17.63 7.42
CA HIS A 72 0.47 18.84 8.23
C HIS A 72 -0.77 19.69 7.95
N PRO A 73 -1.48 20.16 9.00
CA PRO A 73 -2.57 21.10 8.82
C PRO A 73 -2.04 22.44 8.31
N LEU A 74 -2.80 23.06 7.41
CA LEU A 74 -2.57 24.40 6.92
C LEU A 74 -3.54 25.33 7.61
N PHE A 75 -3.04 26.43 8.17
CA PHE A 75 -3.84 27.39 8.91
C PHE A 75 -4.01 28.68 8.12
N ASP A 76 -5.17 29.30 8.27
CA ASP A 76 -5.35 30.69 7.86
C ASP A 76 -4.75 31.67 8.89
N ARG A 77 -5.01 32.97 8.71
CA ARG A 77 -4.51 34.01 9.63
C ARG A 77 -5.26 34.04 10.98
N SER A 78 -6.44 33.44 11.05
CA SER A 78 -7.25 33.29 12.27
C SER A 78 -6.83 32.09 13.11
N GLY A 79 -6.06 31.16 12.54
CA GLY A 79 -5.69 29.90 13.18
C GLY A 79 -6.69 28.77 12.89
N GLU A 80 -7.60 28.92 11.93
CA GLU A 80 -8.47 27.83 11.49
C GLU A 80 -7.76 26.93 10.47
N VAL A 81 -8.01 25.62 10.54
CA VAL A 81 -7.45 24.66 9.58
C VAL A 81 -8.20 24.76 8.26
N ILE A 82 -7.51 25.18 7.20
CA ILE A 82 -8.08 25.39 5.86
C ILE A 82 -7.64 24.35 4.83
N GLY A 83 -6.78 23.40 5.22
CA GLY A 83 -6.34 22.33 4.34
C GLY A 83 -5.21 21.50 4.94
N ILE A 84 -4.64 20.63 4.10
CA ILE A 84 -3.57 19.72 4.47
C ILE A 84 -2.43 19.82 3.46
N ALA A 85 -1.21 19.91 3.96
CA ALA A 85 0.01 19.65 3.21
C ALA A 85 0.49 18.23 3.49
N GLY A 86 0.47 17.38 2.46
CA GLY A 86 1.00 16.01 2.52
C GLY A 86 2.43 15.93 1.98
N LEU A 87 3.30 15.21 2.66
CA LEU A 87 4.61 14.80 2.17
C LEU A 87 4.69 13.28 2.16
N MET A 88 5.03 12.71 1.00
CA MET A 88 5.12 11.27 0.83
C MET A 88 6.49 10.88 0.29
N ARG A 89 7.18 9.96 0.97
CA ARG A 89 8.51 9.48 0.57
C ARG A 89 8.57 7.96 0.55
N PRO A 90 9.25 7.33 -0.43
CA PRO A 90 9.43 5.89 -0.42
C PRO A 90 10.05 5.46 0.91
N LEU A 91 9.50 4.41 1.53
CA LEU A 91 10.01 3.85 2.78
C LEU A 91 11.48 3.44 2.64
N ALA A 92 11.88 2.97 1.45
CA ALA A 92 13.27 2.65 1.12
C ALA A 92 14.27 3.83 1.25
N ASN A 93 13.79 5.08 1.24
CA ASN A 93 14.61 6.30 1.27
C ASN A 93 14.50 7.07 2.61
N SER A 94 13.93 6.49 3.66
CA SER A 94 13.80 7.16 4.97
C SER A 94 15.10 7.09 5.78
N PRO A 95 15.64 8.21 6.31
CA PRO A 95 16.84 8.21 7.14
C PRO A 95 16.74 7.35 8.41
N PHE A 96 15.52 7.19 8.95
CA PHE A 96 15.21 6.32 10.09
C PHE A 96 15.51 4.83 9.82
N LEU A 97 15.74 4.44 8.58
CA LEU A 97 15.71 3.04 8.12
C LEU A 97 17.03 2.50 7.61
N HIS A 98 18.10 3.30 7.50
CA HIS A 98 19.32 2.85 6.84
C HIS A 98 20.00 1.63 7.51
N ALA A 99 19.85 1.40 8.82
CA ALA A 99 20.43 0.24 9.49
C ALA A 99 19.48 -0.98 9.53
N GLU A 100 18.26 -0.85 10.04
CA GLU A 100 17.36 -2.00 10.24
C GLU A 100 16.60 -2.43 8.99
N TYR A 101 16.29 -1.49 8.09
CA TYR A 101 15.73 -1.83 6.78
C TYR A 101 16.77 -2.51 5.92
N SER A 102 18.08 -2.21 6.07
CA SER A 102 19.12 -2.96 5.36
C SER A 102 19.08 -4.46 5.67
N THR A 103 18.81 -4.85 6.92
CA THR A 103 18.69 -6.26 7.32
C THR A 103 17.47 -6.92 6.69
N LEU A 104 16.30 -6.26 6.70
CA LEU A 104 15.05 -6.86 6.22
C LEU A 104 14.83 -6.67 4.70
N LYS A 105 15.55 -5.75 4.06
CA LYS A 105 15.37 -5.38 2.65
C LYS A 105 15.43 -6.59 1.73
N LEU A 106 16.42 -7.47 1.93
CA LEU A 106 16.57 -8.67 1.10
C LEU A 106 15.33 -9.57 1.15
N ALA A 107 14.76 -9.77 2.35
CA ALA A 107 13.55 -10.57 2.51
C ALA A 107 12.31 -9.87 1.92
N VAL A 108 12.22 -8.54 2.06
CA VAL A 108 11.11 -7.75 1.52
C VAL A 108 11.12 -7.77 0.00
N ASP A 109 12.26 -7.45 -0.62
CA ASP A 109 12.44 -7.46 -2.07
C ASP A 109 12.12 -8.84 -2.63
N TRP A 110 12.62 -9.90 -1.98
CA TRP A 110 12.33 -11.27 -2.38
C TRP A 110 10.83 -11.57 -2.39
N VAL A 111 10.10 -11.17 -1.34
CA VAL A 111 8.63 -11.35 -1.31
C VAL A 111 7.95 -10.59 -2.44
N LEU A 112 8.38 -9.36 -2.73
CA LEU A 112 7.77 -8.53 -3.78
C LEU A 112 8.06 -9.08 -5.19
N GLU A 113 9.19 -9.73 -5.40
CA GLU A 113 9.57 -10.35 -6.67
C GLU A 113 8.96 -11.75 -6.86
N HIS A 114 8.83 -12.52 -5.77
CA HIS A 114 8.47 -13.94 -5.80
C HIS A 114 7.13 -14.25 -5.09
N TYR A 115 6.22 -13.27 -4.97
CA TYR A 115 4.97 -13.45 -4.23
C TYR A 115 4.09 -14.57 -4.80
N GLN A 116 4.21 -14.93 -6.08
CA GLN A 116 3.44 -16.02 -6.69
C GLN A 116 3.87 -17.40 -6.15
N GLU A 117 5.08 -17.50 -5.60
CA GLU A 117 5.66 -18.76 -5.15
C GLU A 117 5.19 -19.16 -3.75
N LYS A 118 5.49 -20.40 -3.36
CA LYS A 118 5.23 -20.91 -2.01
C LYS A 118 6.28 -20.38 -1.02
N LEU A 119 6.13 -19.13 -0.62
CA LEU A 119 6.98 -18.48 0.37
C LEU A 119 6.69 -19.01 1.79
N LYS A 120 7.75 -19.26 2.58
CA LYS A 120 7.64 -19.58 4.01
C LYS A 120 8.46 -18.59 4.83
N VAL A 121 7.89 -18.14 5.95
CA VAL A 121 8.54 -17.20 6.89
C VAL A 121 9.92 -17.71 7.36
N PRO A 122 10.14 -19.00 7.66
CA PRO A 122 11.47 -19.50 8.01
C PRO A 122 12.53 -19.30 6.93
N ASP A 123 12.16 -19.40 5.65
CA ASP A 123 13.10 -19.21 4.54
C ASP A 123 13.52 -17.74 4.46
N LEU A 124 12.56 -16.82 4.60
CA LEU A 124 12.81 -15.38 4.65
C LEU A 124 13.67 -14.97 5.85
N ALA A 125 13.44 -15.57 7.02
CA ALA A 125 14.26 -15.34 8.21
C ALA A 125 15.72 -15.79 8.00
N LYS A 126 15.90 -16.96 7.35
CA LYS A 126 17.21 -17.51 7.00
C LYS A 126 17.96 -16.61 6.00
N MET A 127 17.28 -16.01 5.03
CA MET A 127 17.89 -15.10 4.05
C MET A 127 18.60 -13.91 4.71
N VAL A 128 18.12 -13.49 5.87
CA VAL A 128 18.64 -12.34 6.61
C VAL A 128 19.40 -12.76 7.88
N SER A 129 19.78 -14.03 7.97
CA SER A 129 20.55 -14.62 9.08
C SER A 129 19.90 -14.43 10.46
N LEU A 130 18.56 -14.48 10.54
CA LEU A 130 17.81 -14.37 11.78
C LEU A 130 17.07 -15.67 12.12
N SER A 131 16.86 -15.92 13.42
CA SER A 131 15.82 -16.87 13.83
C SER A 131 14.43 -16.36 13.44
N VAL A 132 13.47 -17.28 13.30
CA VAL A 132 12.07 -16.92 12.95
C VAL A 132 11.50 -15.89 13.91
N SER A 133 11.67 -16.08 15.23
CA SER A 133 11.13 -15.17 16.24
C SER A 133 11.82 -13.80 16.24
N GLN A 134 13.11 -13.72 15.92
CA GLN A 134 13.81 -12.43 15.75
C GLN A 134 13.31 -11.72 14.50
N PHE A 135 13.19 -12.46 13.39
CA PHE A 135 12.67 -11.94 12.12
C PHE A 135 11.26 -11.39 12.30
N GLU A 136 10.32 -12.17 12.84
CA GLU A 136 8.94 -11.72 13.04
C GLU A 136 8.85 -10.50 13.96
N ARG A 137 9.65 -10.45 15.02
CA ARG A 137 9.68 -9.30 15.94
C ARG A 137 10.20 -8.05 15.25
N LYS A 138 11.33 -8.15 14.54
CA LYS A 138 11.90 -7.03 13.78
C LYS A 138 10.98 -6.60 12.65
N PHE A 139 10.40 -7.55 11.92
CA PHE A 139 9.45 -7.27 10.85
C PHE A 139 8.20 -6.57 11.39
N LYS A 140 7.66 -7.02 12.53
CA LYS A 140 6.51 -6.36 13.17
C LYS A 140 6.87 -4.97 13.71
N ALA A 141 8.04 -4.80 14.32
CA ALA A 141 8.48 -3.48 14.78
C ALA A 141 8.63 -2.50 13.61
N GLN A 142 9.12 -2.99 12.48
CA GLN A 142 9.41 -2.19 11.30
C GLN A 142 8.18 -1.89 10.42
N PHE A 143 7.31 -2.88 10.22
CA PHE A 143 6.19 -2.82 9.27
C PHE A 143 4.81 -2.85 9.94
N GLU A 144 4.76 -2.96 11.28
CA GLU A 144 3.53 -3.11 12.07
C GLU A 144 2.61 -4.27 11.62
N MET A 145 3.20 -5.28 10.98
CA MET A 145 2.50 -6.47 10.54
C MET A 145 3.40 -7.70 10.57
N SER A 146 2.79 -8.88 10.50
CA SER A 146 3.54 -10.13 10.37
C SER A 146 4.02 -10.33 8.92
N PRO A 147 5.14 -11.05 8.72
CA PRO A 147 5.62 -11.41 7.39
C PRO A 147 4.56 -12.16 6.57
N THR A 148 3.77 -13.03 7.20
CA THR A 148 2.67 -13.74 6.53
C THR A 148 1.61 -12.79 5.99
N ARG A 149 1.23 -11.76 6.76
CA ARG A 149 0.28 -10.74 6.27
C ARG A 149 0.88 -9.94 5.12
N PHE A 150 2.16 -9.61 5.20
CA PHE A 150 2.89 -8.92 4.13
C PHE A 150 2.87 -9.70 2.82
N ILE A 151 3.13 -11.01 2.84
CA ILE A 151 3.02 -11.88 1.67
C ILE A 151 1.59 -11.85 1.10
N ILE A 152 0.57 -11.97 1.96
CA ILE A 152 -0.84 -11.93 1.50
C ILE A 152 -1.14 -10.59 0.84
N LEU A 153 -0.70 -9.48 1.42
CA LEU A 153 -0.88 -8.15 0.83
C LEU A 153 -0.23 -8.11 -0.56
N ALA A 154 1.05 -8.47 -0.70
CA ALA A 154 1.72 -8.50 -2.01
C ALA A 154 0.90 -9.26 -3.08
N ARG A 155 0.33 -10.42 -2.71
CA ARG A 155 -0.53 -11.23 -3.60
C ARG A 155 -1.88 -10.60 -3.91
N VAL A 156 -2.59 -10.07 -2.91
CA VAL A 156 -3.86 -9.34 -3.10
C VAL A 156 -3.67 -8.19 -4.07
N ASN A 157 -2.51 -7.57 -4.00
CA ASN A 157 -2.22 -6.36 -4.71
C ASN A 157 -1.83 -6.61 -6.17
N ALA A 158 -1.06 -7.67 -6.42
CA ALA A 158 -0.90 -8.21 -7.76
C ALA A 158 -2.25 -8.59 -8.38
N ALA A 159 -3.16 -9.19 -7.60
CA ALA A 159 -4.49 -9.53 -8.10
C ALA A 159 -5.29 -8.29 -8.51
N ARG A 160 -5.19 -7.16 -7.78
CA ARG A 160 -5.86 -5.90 -8.16
C ARG A 160 -5.47 -5.43 -9.56
N ALA A 161 -4.18 -5.47 -9.90
CA ALA A 161 -3.68 -5.09 -11.22
C ALA A 161 -4.23 -6.00 -12.34
N ILE A 162 -4.33 -7.31 -12.07
CA ILE A 162 -4.87 -8.28 -13.03
C ILE A 162 -6.40 -8.14 -13.17
N LEU A 163 -7.12 -7.86 -12.07
CA LEU A 163 -8.57 -7.71 -12.06
C LEU A 163 -9.04 -6.52 -12.89
N ALA A 164 -8.27 -5.43 -12.93
CA ALA A 164 -8.59 -4.25 -13.73
C ALA A 164 -8.55 -4.51 -15.26
N GLN A 165 -7.84 -5.54 -15.71
CA GLN A 165 -7.67 -5.86 -17.13
C GLN A 165 -8.76 -6.78 -17.69
N HIS A 166 -9.67 -7.31 -16.86
CA HIS A 166 -10.79 -8.20 -17.23
C HIS A 166 -10.46 -9.48 -18.02
N ALA A 167 -9.17 -9.83 -18.22
CA ALA A 167 -8.77 -10.92 -19.10
C ALA A 167 -8.84 -12.34 -18.48
N HIS A 168 -9.02 -12.46 -17.16
CA HIS A 168 -8.82 -13.73 -16.44
C HIS A 168 -10.00 -14.11 -15.53
N SER A 169 -10.27 -15.40 -15.35
CA SER A 169 -11.24 -15.87 -14.35
C SER A 169 -10.72 -15.61 -12.92
N LEU A 170 -11.60 -15.58 -11.91
CA LEU A 170 -11.14 -15.39 -10.53
C LEU A 170 -10.25 -16.55 -10.03
N GLY A 171 -10.46 -17.77 -10.55
CA GLY A 171 -9.61 -18.92 -10.29
C GLY A 171 -8.21 -18.74 -10.89
N ASP A 172 -8.12 -18.26 -12.12
CA ASP A 172 -6.83 -17.99 -12.77
C ASP A 172 -6.07 -16.86 -12.06
N VAL A 173 -6.77 -15.80 -11.64
CA VAL A 173 -6.16 -14.72 -10.85
C VAL A 173 -5.63 -15.26 -9.53
N ALA A 174 -6.37 -16.13 -8.85
CA ALA A 174 -5.92 -16.74 -7.60
C ALA A 174 -4.60 -17.50 -7.80
N GLN A 175 -4.51 -18.37 -8.81
CA GLN A 175 -3.31 -19.15 -9.11
C GLN A 175 -2.13 -18.25 -9.50
N ARG A 176 -2.36 -17.28 -10.40
CA ARG A 176 -1.32 -16.32 -10.84
C ARG A 176 -0.76 -15.48 -9.69
N CYS A 177 -1.55 -15.22 -8.66
CA CYS A 177 -1.13 -14.48 -7.49
C CYS A 177 -0.64 -15.39 -6.35
N GLY A 178 -0.45 -16.68 -6.57
CA GLY A 178 0.10 -17.60 -5.57
C GLY A 178 -0.87 -17.98 -4.44
N PHE A 179 -2.18 -17.75 -4.61
CA PHE A 179 -3.18 -18.30 -3.70
C PHE A 179 -3.42 -19.78 -3.99
N TYR A 180 -3.71 -20.56 -2.95
CA TYR A 180 -3.95 -21.99 -3.08
C TYR A 180 -5.17 -22.28 -3.95
N ASP A 181 -6.26 -21.54 -3.72
CA ASP A 181 -7.49 -21.64 -4.48
C ASP A 181 -8.26 -20.30 -4.52
N GLN A 182 -9.32 -20.25 -5.33
CA GLN A 182 -10.18 -19.08 -5.47
C GLN A 182 -10.89 -18.70 -4.15
N SER A 183 -11.20 -19.68 -3.30
CA SER A 183 -11.92 -19.47 -2.04
C SER A 183 -11.03 -18.74 -1.03
N GLN A 184 -9.78 -19.17 -0.89
CA GLN A 184 -8.75 -18.51 -0.10
C GLN A 184 -8.49 -17.11 -0.65
N PHE A 185 -8.26 -16.99 -1.96
CA PHE A 185 -8.08 -15.69 -2.61
C PHE A 185 -9.22 -14.73 -2.27
N SER A 186 -10.47 -15.12 -2.51
CA SER A 186 -11.63 -14.24 -2.28
C SER A 186 -11.75 -13.80 -0.83
N ARG A 187 -11.50 -14.71 0.11
CA ARG A 187 -11.54 -14.41 1.55
C ARG A 187 -10.43 -13.44 1.96
N MET A 188 -9.20 -13.68 1.50
CA MET A 188 -8.06 -12.82 1.83
C MET A 188 -8.18 -11.46 1.16
N PHE A 189 -8.60 -11.42 -0.09
CA PHE A 189 -8.83 -10.18 -0.83
C PHE A 189 -9.90 -9.33 -0.14
N LYS A 190 -11.04 -9.91 0.25
CA LYS A 190 -12.08 -9.18 1.00
C LYS A 190 -11.57 -8.70 2.36
N ARG A 191 -10.78 -9.51 3.07
CA ARG A 191 -10.22 -9.11 4.36
C ARG A 191 -9.29 -7.89 4.24
N GLU A 192 -8.41 -7.87 3.23
CA GLU A 192 -7.44 -6.77 3.08
C GLU A 192 -8.00 -5.56 2.31
N THR A 193 -9.04 -5.73 1.50
CA THR A 193 -9.61 -4.65 0.65
C THR A 193 -11.03 -4.24 1.01
N GLY A 194 -11.68 -4.89 1.98
CA GLY A 194 -13.08 -4.63 2.36
C GLY A 194 -14.14 -5.17 1.40
N ILE A 195 -13.80 -5.46 0.14
CA ILE A 195 -14.72 -5.90 -0.91
C ILE A 195 -14.25 -7.19 -1.60
N THR A 196 -15.15 -7.92 -2.24
CA THR A 196 -14.79 -9.14 -2.97
C THR A 196 -14.04 -8.82 -4.27
N PRO A 197 -13.22 -9.76 -4.78
CA PRO A 197 -12.57 -9.61 -6.09
C PRO A 197 -13.55 -9.32 -7.24
N LYS A 198 -14.77 -9.86 -7.16
CA LYS A 198 -15.81 -9.66 -8.18
C LYS A 198 -16.35 -8.22 -8.14
N GLU A 199 -16.64 -7.71 -6.94
CA GLU A 199 -17.06 -6.32 -6.74
C GLU A 199 -15.95 -5.36 -7.21
N TYR A 200 -14.70 -5.63 -6.81
CA TYR A 200 -13.54 -4.84 -7.25
C TYR A 200 -13.43 -4.77 -8.77
N ARG A 201 -13.56 -5.92 -9.45
CA ARG A 201 -13.50 -6.01 -10.90
C ARG A 201 -14.58 -5.17 -11.58
N ASN A 202 -15.77 -5.03 -10.99
CA ASN A 202 -16.87 -4.30 -11.60
C ASN A 202 -16.65 -2.77 -11.63
N PHE A 203 -15.71 -2.22 -10.86
CA PHE A 203 -15.40 -0.79 -10.89
C PHE A 203 -14.65 -0.33 -12.15
N PHE A 204 -14.04 -1.25 -12.89
CA PHE A 204 -13.23 -0.95 -14.08
C PHE A 204 -13.97 -1.29 -15.39
N ARG A 205 -15.29 -1.41 -15.34
CA ARG A 205 -16.18 -1.62 -16.50
C ARG A 205 -16.65 -0.31 -17.10
#